data_AF-A0A6N7P3L7-F1
#
_entry.id   AF-A0A6N7P3L7-F1
#
_cell.length_a   1.000
_cell.length_b   1.000
_cell.length_c   1.000
_cell.angle_alpha   90.00
_cell.angle_beta   90.00
_cell.angle_gamma   90.00
#
_symmetry.space_group_name_H-M   'P 1'
#
loop_
_entity.id
_entity.type
_entity.pdbx_description
1 polymer ?
#
loop_
_entity_poly.entity_id
_entity_poly.type
_entity_poly.pdbx_seq_one_letter_code
_entity_poly.pdbx_strand_id
1 'polypeptide(L)'
;MTTSATALLPLLQQALQDTGTASRIDGNALLLDSGLRLTPHAMAAQARDNGGWQTSTVIESQHPQLFADGLFEYQHANGADEQASLLSGFQAWARVDLVTLQTAIGAQDAQGLPMMGLTYPVGDEGEEHQRTVVLGPLAHYRAQDVDASTCSEDDHGSCPCCLFTRSMEAFDELLKARHFLAIRLFASRDADGLCEADCRVNGHDFAAALPLLRAYAASWPQAGLEFRKQYVVIRTGSPG
;
A
#
# COMPACT_ATOMS: atom_id res chain seq x y z
N MET A 1 17.44 -3.49 21.51
CA MET A 1 17.73 -2.04 21.51
C MET A 1 16.83 -1.41 20.47
N THR A 2 16.10 -0.35 20.79
CA THR A 2 15.22 0.34 19.83
C THR A 2 16.06 1.18 18.87
N THR A 3 16.15 0.75 17.62
CA THR A 3 16.80 1.50 16.53
C THR A 3 16.06 2.82 16.33
N SER A 4 16.74 3.95 16.56
CA SER A 4 16.17 5.30 16.36
C SER A 4 15.86 5.55 14.88
N ALA A 5 14.87 6.39 14.57
CA ALA A 5 14.50 6.78 13.20
C ALA A 5 15.72 7.22 12.37
N THR A 6 16.66 7.95 12.97
CA THR A 6 17.91 8.40 12.33
C THR A 6 18.76 7.24 11.80
N ALA A 7 18.75 6.08 12.47
CA ALA A 7 19.53 4.92 12.06
C ALA A 7 18.89 4.16 10.88
N LEU A 8 17.59 4.37 10.61
CA LEU A 8 16.89 3.77 9.47
C LEU A 8 16.99 4.63 8.20
N LEU A 9 17.27 5.94 8.32
CA LEU A 9 17.33 6.86 7.19
C LEU A 9 18.28 6.42 6.07
N PRO A 10 19.51 5.92 6.34
CA PRO A 10 20.40 5.47 5.26
C PRO A 10 19.82 4.30 4.46
N LEU A 11 19.15 3.35 5.13
CA LEU A 11 18.54 2.20 4.46
C LEU A 11 17.30 2.60 3.64
N LEU A 12 16.47 3.51 4.19
CA LEU A 12 15.35 4.05 3.43
C LEU A 12 15.85 4.83 2.22
N GLN A 13 16.88 5.67 2.39
CA GLN A 13 17.46 6.45 1.30
C GLN A 13 18.05 5.55 0.22
N GLN A 14 18.73 4.47 0.60
CA GLN A 14 19.21 3.45 -0.34
C GLN A 14 18.05 2.83 -1.13
N ALA A 15 16.96 2.44 -0.47
CA ALA A 15 15.79 1.88 -1.15
C ALA A 15 15.15 2.85 -2.15
N LEU A 16 15.14 4.16 -1.85
CA LEU A 16 14.67 5.20 -2.77
C LEU A 16 15.61 5.37 -3.97
N GLN A 17 16.93 5.33 -3.75
CA GLN A 17 17.93 5.42 -4.81
C GLN A 17 17.81 4.24 -5.79
N ASP A 18 17.57 3.03 -5.28
CA ASP A 18 17.36 1.83 -6.09
C ASP A 18 16.14 1.94 -7.02
N THR A 19 15.14 2.77 -6.65
CA THR A 19 13.96 3.08 -7.48
C THR A 19 14.11 4.37 -8.29
N GLY A 20 15.29 5.00 -8.28
CA GLY A 20 15.56 6.25 -9.00
C GLY A 20 14.93 7.49 -8.35
N THR A 21 14.46 7.41 -7.12
CA THR A 21 13.82 8.52 -6.40
C THR A 21 14.86 9.35 -5.64
N ALA A 22 15.01 10.61 -6.05
CA ALA A 22 15.88 11.56 -5.36
C ALA A 22 15.34 11.92 -3.98
N SER A 23 16.23 11.97 -2.98
CA SER A 23 15.88 12.40 -1.63
C SER A 23 17.09 12.98 -0.91
N ARG A 24 16.82 13.87 0.05
CA ARG A 24 17.82 14.43 0.97
C ARG A 24 17.41 14.22 2.41
N ILE A 25 18.39 14.09 3.30
CA ILE A 25 18.14 14.04 4.74
C ILE A 25 17.73 15.44 5.21
N ASP A 26 16.63 15.52 5.97
CA ASP A 26 16.13 16.72 6.62
C ASP A 26 15.72 16.39 8.07
N GLY A 27 16.65 16.66 9.01
CA GLY A 27 16.48 16.29 10.42
C GLY A 27 16.39 14.76 10.60
N ASN A 28 15.21 14.28 11.04
CA ASN A 28 14.92 12.86 11.23
C ASN A 28 14.15 12.22 10.08
N ALA A 29 14.02 12.89 8.94
CA ALA A 29 13.26 12.43 7.78
C ALA A 29 14.07 12.52 6.49
N LEU A 30 13.54 11.89 5.43
CA LEU A 30 13.95 12.13 4.05
C LEU A 30 12.93 13.07 3.40
N LEU A 31 13.42 14.12 2.74
CA LEU A 31 12.62 15.02 1.93
C LEU A 31 12.84 14.70 0.46
N LEU A 32 11.74 14.48 -0.25
CA LEU A 32 11.70 14.23 -1.70
C LEU A 32 11.40 15.53 -2.45
N ASP A 33 11.75 15.58 -3.73
CA ASP A 33 11.47 16.74 -4.59
C ASP A 33 9.97 16.98 -4.80
N SER A 34 9.17 15.92 -4.66
CA SER A 34 7.70 15.97 -4.67
C SER A 34 7.09 16.67 -3.43
N GLY A 35 7.92 17.07 -2.45
CA GLY A 35 7.47 17.66 -1.19
C GLY A 35 7.05 16.64 -0.13
N LEU A 36 7.14 15.34 -0.42
CA LEU A 36 6.93 14.28 0.57
C LEU A 36 8.07 14.25 1.59
N ARG A 37 7.69 14.18 2.87
CA ARG A 37 8.59 13.96 3.99
C ARG A 37 8.35 12.56 4.55
N LEU A 38 9.39 11.73 4.58
CA LEU A 38 9.33 10.32 4.99
C LEU A 38 10.11 10.09 6.27
N THR A 39 9.43 9.63 7.32
CA THR A 39 10.06 9.31 8.61
C THR A 39 9.92 7.82 8.90
N PRO A 40 11.02 7.05 8.89
CA PRO A 40 10.98 5.63 9.24
C PRO A 40 11.05 5.42 10.76
N HIS A 41 10.26 4.48 11.28
CA HIS A 41 10.20 4.11 12.69
C HIS A 41 10.40 2.60 12.85
N ALA A 42 11.31 2.18 13.73
CA ALA A 42 11.51 0.76 14.04
C ALA A 42 10.45 0.28 15.05
N MET A 43 9.71 -0.78 14.73
CA MET A 43 8.71 -1.35 15.63
C MET A 43 9.23 -2.63 16.32
N ALA A 44 9.75 -3.56 15.53
CA ALA A 44 10.27 -4.83 16.04
C ALA A 44 11.35 -5.41 15.12
N ALA A 45 12.29 -6.15 15.70
CA ALA A 45 13.30 -6.91 14.98
C ALA A 45 13.62 -8.17 15.78
N GLN A 46 13.57 -9.33 15.13
CA GLN A 46 13.84 -10.60 15.76
C GLN A 46 14.50 -11.60 14.81
N ALA A 47 15.47 -12.34 15.32
CA ALA A 47 16.00 -13.52 14.65
C ALA A 47 14.94 -14.62 14.65
N ARG A 48 14.93 -15.43 13.59
CA ARG A 48 14.05 -16.57 13.40
C ARG A 48 14.83 -17.87 13.61
N ASP A 49 14.13 -18.93 14.01
CA ASP A 49 14.73 -20.25 14.27
C ASP A 49 15.43 -20.87 13.06
N ASN A 50 15.05 -20.44 11.84
CA ASN A 50 15.67 -20.87 10.59
C ASN A 50 16.97 -20.11 10.24
N GLY A 51 17.50 -19.29 11.16
CA GLY A 51 18.69 -18.47 10.95
C GLY A 51 18.45 -17.16 10.18
N GLY A 52 17.20 -16.90 9.75
CA GLY A 52 16.83 -15.63 9.14
C GLY A 52 16.42 -14.57 10.16
N TRP A 53 15.97 -13.42 9.66
CA TRP A 53 15.46 -12.30 10.46
C TRP A 53 14.09 -11.88 9.98
N GLN A 54 13.32 -11.33 10.90
CA GLN A 54 12.04 -10.66 10.65
C GLN A 54 12.08 -9.27 11.27
N THR A 55 11.63 -8.28 10.51
CA THR A 55 11.56 -6.89 10.97
C THR A 55 10.19 -6.30 10.70
N SER A 56 9.78 -5.38 11.56
CA SER A 56 8.59 -4.56 11.41
C SER A 56 8.98 -3.10 11.56
N THR A 57 8.63 -2.28 10.57
CA THR A 57 8.83 -0.83 10.57
C THR A 57 7.50 -0.14 10.30
N VAL A 58 7.47 1.17 10.57
CA VAL A 58 6.46 2.08 10.05
C VAL A 58 7.16 3.16 9.23
N ILE A 59 6.59 3.53 8.08
CA ILE A 59 6.96 4.74 7.36
C ILE A 59 5.81 5.73 7.51
N GLU A 60 6.11 6.84 8.15
CA GLU A 60 5.24 8.01 8.20
C GLU A 60 5.52 8.89 6.99
N SER A 61 4.52 9.10 6.14
CA SER A 61 4.58 9.97 4.97
C SER A 61 3.77 11.23 5.22
N GLN A 62 4.37 12.41 5.05
CA GLN A 62 3.69 13.70 5.22
C GLN A 62 3.76 14.51 3.93
N HIS A 63 2.66 15.20 3.62
CA HIS A 63 2.63 16.23 2.58
C HIS A 63 2.00 17.49 3.18
N PRO A 64 2.68 18.66 3.13
CA PRO A 64 2.32 19.84 3.92
C PRO A 64 0.92 20.39 3.62
N GLN A 65 0.39 20.12 2.42
CA GLN A 65 -0.91 20.64 1.98
C GLN A 65 -2.01 19.58 1.88
N LEU A 66 -1.66 18.30 1.76
CA LEU A 66 -2.62 17.24 1.41
C LEU A 66 -2.93 16.31 2.60
N PHE A 67 -1.92 16.01 3.40
CA PHE A 67 -2.03 15.17 4.60
C PHE A 67 -0.93 15.59 5.58
N ALA A 68 -1.11 16.76 6.20
CA ALA A 68 -0.14 17.32 7.14
C ALA A 68 0.01 16.47 8.42
N ASP A 69 -1.07 15.78 8.82
CA ASP A 69 -1.09 14.89 9.99
C ASP A 69 -0.34 13.56 9.74
N GLY A 70 0.08 13.31 8.50
CA GLY A 70 0.83 12.13 8.11
C GLY A 70 -0.04 10.90 7.81
N LEU A 71 0.55 9.97 7.07
CA LEU A 71 0.02 8.66 6.72
C LEU A 71 1.00 7.61 7.21
N PHE A 72 0.52 6.57 7.88
CA PHE A 72 1.36 5.58 8.54
C PHE A 72 1.20 4.22 7.87
N GLU A 73 2.28 3.70 7.30
CA GLU A 73 2.27 2.35 6.71
C GLU A 73 3.22 1.42 7.43
N TYR A 74 2.72 0.25 7.80
CA TYR A 74 3.52 -0.81 8.39
C TYR A 74 4.15 -1.66 7.29
N GLN A 75 5.44 -1.96 7.46
CA GLN A 75 6.16 -2.90 6.61
C GLN A 75 6.60 -4.08 7.46
N HIS A 76 6.24 -5.27 7.02
CA HIS A 76 6.77 -6.52 7.56
C HIS A 76 7.66 -7.14 6.50
N ALA A 77 8.86 -7.51 6.90
CA ALA A 77 9.86 -8.05 5.98
C ALA A 77 10.64 -9.19 6.64
N ASN A 78 11.27 -9.99 5.79
CA ASN A 78 12.18 -11.05 6.20
C ASN A 78 13.49 -10.91 5.42
N GLY A 79 14.61 -11.30 6.04
CA GLY A 79 15.92 -11.25 5.40
C GLY A 79 16.88 -12.29 5.97
N ALA A 80 18.05 -12.42 5.35
CA ALA A 80 19.13 -13.26 5.87
C ALA A 80 19.71 -12.68 7.17
N ASP A 81 19.70 -11.36 7.31
CA ASP A 81 20.05 -10.61 8.51
C ASP A 81 19.07 -9.43 8.73
N GLU A 82 19.22 -8.73 9.86
CA GLU A 82 18.35 -7.59 10.21
C GLU A 82 18.37 -6.50 9.14
N GLN A 83 19.54 -6.16 8.62
CA GLN A 83 19.72 -5.08 7.64
C GLN A 83 19.06 -5.43 6.30
N ALA A 84 19.27 -6.67 5.82
CA ALA A 84 18.63 -7.19 4.62
C ALA A 84 17.10 -7.22 4.77
N SER A 85 16.61 -7.60 5.96
CA SER A 85 15.18 -7.58 6.26
C SER A 85 14.62 -6.15 6.18
N LEU A 86 15.24 -5.18 6.84
CA LEU A 86 14.84 -3.76 6.79
C LEU A 86 14.85 -3.21 5.36
N LEU A 87 15.95 -3.40 4.64
CA LEU A 87 16.11 -2.91 3.28
C LEU A 87 15.04 -3.50 2.35
N SER A 88 14.78 -4.80 2.43
CA SER A 88 13.75 -5.44 1.60
C SER A 88 12.35 -4.89 1.86
N GLY A 89 12.03 -4.56 3.12
CA GLY A 89 10.77 -3.92 3.50
C GLY A 89 10.62 -2.52 2.92
N PHE A 90 11.67 -1.70 3.00
CA PHE A 90 11.67 -0.36 2.40
C PHE A 90 11.60 -0.40 0.87
N GLN A 91 12.31 -1.32 0.24
CA GLN A 91 12.24 -1.52 -1.21
C GLN A 91 10.85 -1.98 -1.65
N ALA A 92 10.19 -2.86 -0.89
CA ALA A 92 8.82 -3.27 -1.19
C ALA A 92 7.83 -2.11 -1.05
N TRP A 93 7.95 -1.30 0.00
CA TRP A 93 7.15 -0.09 0.20
C TRP A 93 7.39 0.95 -0.91
N ALA A 94 8.64 1.19 -1.29
CA ALA A 94 8.99 2.13 -2.36
C ALA A 94 8.37 1.72 -3.70
N ARG A 95 8.33 0.42 -4.01
CA ARG A 95 7.74 -0.08 -5.28
C ARG A 95 6.21 -0.01 -5.34
N VAL A 96 5.52 0.00 -4.20
CA VAL A 96 4.06 -0.12 -4.15
C VAL A 96 3.45 1.17 -3.61
N ASP A 97 3.71 1.46 -2.34
CA ASP A 97 3.08 2.53 -1.59
C ASP A 97 3.58 3.91 -2.06
N LEU A 98 4.90 4.09 -2.21
CA LEU A 98 5.47 5.38 -2.63
C LEU A 98 5.06 5.79 -4.06
N VAL A 99 5.13 4.88 -5.03
CA VAL A 99 4.73 5.18 -6.41
C VAL A 99 3.28 5.67 -6.44
N THR A 100 2.41 5.02 -5.68
CA THR A 100 0.99 5.41 -5.56
C THR A 100 0.83 6.79 -4.94
N LEU A 101 1.57 7.10 -3.87
CA LEU A 101 1.56 8.42 -3.23
C LEU A 101 2.05 9.50 -4.20
N GLN A 102 3.17 9.28 -4.89
CA GLN A 102 3.72 10.23 -5.86
C GLN A 102 2.75 10.51 -7.00
N THR A 103 2.09 9.50 -7.57
CA THR A 103 1.05 9.70 -8.58
C THR A 103 -0.15 10.46 -8.02
N ALA A 104 -0.60 10.13 -6.81
CA ALA A 104 -1.74 10.81 -6.21
C ALA A 104 -1.51 12.28 -5.88
N ILE A 105 -0.29 12.67 -5.50
CA ILE A 105 0.06 14.07 -5.27
C ILE A 105 0.43 14.82 -6.57
N GLY A 106 0.49 14.11 -7.71
CA GLY A 106 0.85 14.70 -9.00
C GLY A 106 2.33 15.08 -9.10
N ALA A 107 3.22 14.28 -8.52
CA ALA A 107 4.66 14.48 -8.66
C ALA A 107 5.09 14.46 -10.14
N GLN A 108 6.09 15.27 -10.50
CA GLN A 108 6.52 15.41 -11.90
C GLN A 108 7.09 14.12 -12.50
N ASP A 109 7.71 13.29 -11.66
CA ASP A 109 8.32 12.00 -11.97
C ASP A 109 7.37 10.81 -11.69
N ALA A 110 6.10 11.09 -11.38
CA ALA A 110 5.14 10.05 -11.07
C ALA A 110 4.94 9.07 -12.23
N GLN A 111 4.79 7.80 -11.89
CA GLN A 111 4.46 6.77 -12.87
C GLN A 111 2.98 6.91 -13.28
N GLY A 112 2.69 6.56 -14.54
CA GLY A 112 1.32 6.48 -15.06
C GLY A 112 0.59 5.28 -14.45
N LEU A 113 -0.02 5.46 -13.28
CA LEU A 113 -0.85 4.44 -12.64
C LEU A 113 -2.31 4.52 -13.12
N PRO A 114 -3.04 3.39 -13.14
CA PRO A 114 -4.47 3.40 -13.39
C PRO A 114 -5.22 4.28 -12.39
N MET A 115 -6.13 5.11 -12.90
CA MET A 115 -6.98 5.98 -12.10
C MET A 115 -8.45 5.75 -12.44
N MET A 116 -9.29 5.77 -11.42
CA MET A 116 -10.75 5.70 -11.55
C MET A 116 -11.37 6.98 -11.03
N GLY A 117 -12.13 7.67 -11.87
CA GLY A 117 -12.93 8.84 -11.49
C GLY A 117 -14.28 8.41 -10.94
N LEU A 118 -14.71 9.04 -9.86
CA LEU A 118 -16.03 8.89 -9.27
C LEU A 118 -16.68 10.26 -9.17
N THR A 119 -17.92 10.37 -9.63
CA THR A 119 -18.68 11.62 -9.61
C THR A 119 -19.92 11.42 -8.75
N TYR A 120 -20.04 12.23 -7.71
CA TYR A 120 -21.20 12.27 -6.84
C TYR A 120 -22.07 13.49 -7.22
N PRO A 121 -23.37 13.27 -7.46
CA PRO A 121 -24.27 14.35 -7.85
C PRO A 121 -24.36 15.41 -6.74
N VAL A 122 -24.65 16.63 -7.17
CA VAL A 122 -24.81 17.81 -6.32
C VAL A 122 -25.90 17.54 -5.27
N GLY A 123 -25.55 17.62 -3.98
CA GLY A 123 -26.54 17.76 -2.90
C GLY A 123 -27.07 19.20 -2.81
N ASP A 124 -28.08 19.44 -1.97
CA ASP A 124 -28.82 20.72 -1.88
C ASP A 124 -27.95 22.00 -1.66
N GLU A 125 -26.67 21.86 -1.24
CA GLU A 125 -25.76 22.98 -0.95
C GLU A 125 -24.65 23.23 -1.99
N GLY A 126 -24.65 22.53 -3.13
CA GLY A 126 -23.82 22.92 -4.28
C GLY A 126 -22.44 22.27 -4.43
N GLU A 127 -21.96 22.35 -5.68
CA GLU A 127 -20.78 21.75 -6.34
C GLU A 127 -20.74 20.22 -6.47
N GLU A 128 -20.47 19.78 -7.70
CA GLU A 128 -20.24 18.38 -8.05
C GLU A 128 -19.02 17.85 -7.30
N HIS A 129 -19.18 16.73 -6.59
CA HIS A 129 -18.11 16.16 -5.82
C HIS A 129 -17.42 15.05 -6.62
N GLN A 130 -16.23 15.35 -7.12
CA GLN A 130 -15.41 14.39 -7.86
C GLN A 130 -14.30 13.81 -6.98
N ARG A 131 -14.11 12.50 -7.07
CA ARG A 131 -12.99 11.77 -6.46
C ARG A 131 -12.20 11.05 -7.54
N THR A 132 -10.90 10.96 -7.30
CA THR A 132 -10.00 10.10 -8.07
C THR A 132 -9.44 9.03 -7.15
N VAL A 133 -9.60 7.77 -7.55
CA VAL A 133 -8.95 6.62 -6.95
C VAL A 133 -7.72 6.28 -7.78
N VAL A 134 -6.53 6.41 -7.20
CA VAL A 134 -5.26 5.98 -7.78
C VAL A 134 -4.97 4.55 -7.33
N LEU A 135 -4.88 3.64 -8.29
CA LEU A 135 -4.68 2.22 -8.04
C LEU A 135 -3.18 1.89 -8.11
N GLY A 136 -2.60 1.60 -6.97
CA GLY A 136 -1.19 1.23 -6.87
C GLY A 136 -0.87 -0.13 -7.48
N PRO A 137 0.42 -0.42 -7.70
CA PRO A 137 0.87 -1.73 -8.14
C PRO A 137 0.37 -2.87 -7.23
N LEU A 138 0.01 -3.99 -7.83
CA LEU A 138 -0.41 -5.19 -7.11
C LEU A 138 0.84 -6.00 -6.73
N ALA A 139 1.15 -6.10 -5.44
CA ALA A 139 2.12 -7.06 -4.96
C ALA A 139 1.43 -8.42 -4.84
N HIS A 140 1.86 -9.38 -5.65
CA HIS A 140 1.27 -10.72 -5.72
C HIS A 140 2.35 -11.77 -5.50
N TYR A 141 2.05 -12.73 -4.63
CA TYR A 141 2.84 -13.93 -4.45
C TYR A 141 1.92 -15.14 -4.51
N ARG A 142 2.42 -16.21 -5.13
CA ARG A 142 1.76 -17.50 -5.21
C ARG A 142 2.83 -18.59 -5.10
N ALA A 143 2.59 -19.60 -4.27
CA ALA A 143 3.56 -20.67 -4.04
C ALA A 143 3.61 -21.69 -5.20
N GLN A 144 2.49 -21.90 -5.90
CA GLN A 144 2.39 -22.85 -7.01
C GLN A 144 1.73 -22.22 -8.22
N ASP A 145 2.29 -22.38 -9.40
CA ASP A 145 1.60 -21.99 -10.62
C ASP A 145 0.35 -22.85 -10.81
N VAL A 146 -0.77 -22.20 -11.10
CA VAL A 146 -2.04 -22.87 -11.44
C VAL A 146 -2.25 -22.77 -12.94
N ASP A 147 -2.71 -23.86 -13.53
CA ASP A 147 -3.02 -23.90 -14.95
C ASP A 147 -4.14 -22.89 -15.25
N ALA A 148 -3.93 -22.04 -16.26
CA ALA A 148 -4.85 -20.98 -16.65
C ALA A 148 -6.25 -21.52 -17.04
N SER A 149 -6.35 -22.81 -17.36
CA SER A 149 -7.59 -23.53 -17.63
C SER A 149 -8.51 -23.69 -16.41
N THR A 150 -7.99 -23.50 -15.19
CA THR A 150 -8.75 -23.58 -13.92
C THR A 150 -9.26 -22.23 -13.43
N CYS A 151 -8.82 -21.15 -14.05
CA CYS A 151 -9.30 -19.80 -13.78
C CYS A 151 -10.68 -19.63 -14.45
N SER A 152 -11.70 -19.19 -13.69
CA SER A 152 -13.00 -18.86 -14.29
C SER A 152 -12.85 -17.76 -15.35
N GLU A 153 -13.72 -17.69 -16.36
CA GLU A 153 -13.68 -16.61 -17.37
C GLU A 153 -13.80 -15.20 -16.75
N ASP A 154 -14.37 -15.08 -15.54
CA ASP A 154 -14.42 -13.86 -14.71
C ASP A 154 -13.19 -13.63 -13.81
N ASP A 155 -12.23 -14.55 -13.83
CA ASP A 155 -10.95 -14.42 -13.13
C ASP A 155 -10.03 -13.58 -14.01
N HIS A 156 -10.17 -12.26 -13.87
CA HIS A 156 -9.24 -11.28 -14.45
C HIS A 156 -7.89 -11.40 -13.75
N GLY A 157 -7.18 -12.49 -14.03
CA GLY A 157 -5.88 -12.83 -13.50
C GLY A 157 -4.97 -11.62 -13.57
N SER A 158 -4.73 -11.02 -12.40
CA SER A 158 -3.84 -9.87 -12.20
C SER A 158 -4.33 -8.50 -12.68
N CYS A 159 -5.64 -8.23 -12.82
CA CYS A 159 -6.08 -6.83 -12.94
C CYS A 159 -5.76 -6.08 -11.62
N PRO A 160 -5.00 -4.97 -11.65
CA PRO A 160 -4.76 -4.15 -10.46
C PRO A 160 -6.05 -3.53 -9.90
N CYS A 161 -7.19 -3.63 -10.59
CA CYS A 161 -8.46 -3.16 -10.10
C CYS A 161 -9.10 -4.03 -8.99
N CYS A 162 -8.75 -5.31 -8.89
CA CYS A 162 -9.64 -6.26 -8.20
C CYS A 162 -9.70 -6.12 -6.67
N LEU A 163 -8.61 -5.83 -5.94
CA LEU A 163 -8.69 -5.73 -4.48
C LEU A 163 -9.61 -4.57 -4.07
N PHE A 164 -9.43 -3.41 -4.69
CA PHE A 164 -10.27 -2.25 -4.42
C PHE A 164 -11.70 -2.46 -4.91
N THR A 165 -11.91 -2.84 -6.18
CA THR A 165 -13.27 -2.94 -6.72
C THR A 165 -14.11 -4.02 -6.03
N ARG A 166 -13.50 -5.13 -5.61
CA ARG A 166 -14.20 -6.20 -4.86
C ARG A 166 -14.50 -5.82 -3.41
N SER A 167 -13.90 -4.75 -2.88
CA SER A 167 -14.14 -4.25 -1.53
C SER A 167 -14.70 -2.82 -1.50
N MET A 168 -14.99 -2.22 -2.66
CA MET A 168 -15.32 -0.81 -2.83
C MET A 168 -16.55 -0.39 -2.01
N GLU A 169 -17.54 -1.28 -1.87
CA GLU A 169 -18.75 -1.01 -1.10
C GLU A 169 -18.47 -0.72 0.38
N ALA A 170 -17.39 -1.26 0.96
CA ALA A 170 -17.01 -0.97 2.34
C ALA A 170 -16.52 0.47 2.51
N PHE A 171 -16.16 1.15 1.43
CA PHE A 171 -15.61 2.51 1.44
C PHE A 171 -16.62 3.58 1.03
N ASP A 172 -17.90 3.26 0.81
CA ASP A 172 -18.89 4.20 0.26
C ASP A 172 -18.93 5.55 1.01
N GLU A 173 -19.00 5.51 2.34
CA GLU A 173 -18.99 6.73 3.18
C GLU A 173 -17.65 7.49 3.11
N LEU A 174 -16.53 6.77 3.01
CA LEU A 174 -15.19 7.37 2.88
C LEU A 174 -14.98 7.97 1.48
N LEU A 175 -15.61 7.39 0.45
CA LEU A 175 -15.59 7.89 -0.90
C LEU A 175 -16.43 9.18 -1.06
N LYS A 176 -17.43 9.39 -0.22
CA LYS A 176 -18.18 10.66 -0.18
C LYS A 176 -17.45 11.76 0.61
N ALA A 177 -16.46 11.41 1.43
CA ALA A 177 -15.66 12.37 2.19
C ALA A 177 -14.71 13.18 1.29
N ARG A 178 -14.27 14.38 1.71
CA ARG A 178 -13.35 15.22 0.91
C ARG A 178 -11.86 15.08 1.27
N HIS A 179 -11.53 14.21 2.23
CA HIS A 179 -10.18 14.04 2.73
C HIS A 179 -9.30 13.20 1.78
N PHE A 180 -7.99 13.40 1.89
CA PHE A 180 -7.01 12.50 1.28
C PHE A 180 -7.00 11.19 2.06
N LEU A 181 -7.17 10.07 1.35
CA LEU A 181 -7.20 8.74 1.95
C LEU A 181 -6.14 7.87 1.32
N ALA A 182 -5.36 7.20 2.15
CA ALA A 182 -4.50 6.10 1.80
C ALA A 182 -5.10 4.82 2.34
N ILE A 183 -5.22 3.80 1.50
CA ILE A 183 -5.84 2.53 1.84
C ILE A 183 -4.87 1.41 1.51
N ARG A 184 -4.49 0.65 2.54
CA ARG A 184 -3.78 -0.61 2.37
C ARG A 184 -4.79 -1.73 2.33
N LEU A 185 -4.78 -2.51 1.25
CA LEU A 185 -5.58 -3.70 1.07
C LEU A 185 -4.66 -4.91 1.06
N PHE A 186 -4.96 -5.91 1.88
CA PHE A 186 -4.26 -7.18 1.89
C PHE A 186 -5.27 -8.32 2.04
N ALA A 187 -5.06 -9.37 1.25
CA ALA A 187 -5.78 -10.62 1.39
C ALA A 187 -4.81 -11.78 1.13
N SER A 188 -5.02 -12.89 1.82
CA SER A 188 -4.26 -14.12 1.65
C SER A 188 -5.16 -15.35 1.71
N ARG A 189 -4.70 -16.41 1.08
CA ARG A 189 -5.24 -17.76 1.19
C ARG A 189 -4.09 -18.72 1.39
N ASP A 190 -4.16 -19.55 2.42
CA ASP A 190 -3.12 -20.55 2.70
C ASP A 190 -3.41 -21.92 2.05
N ALA A 191 -2.48 -22.86 2.28
CA ALA A 191 -2.55 -24.21 1.73
C ALA A 191 -3.73 -25.04 2.28
N ASP A 192 -4.29 -24.67 3.44
CA ASP A 192 -5.47 -25.29 4.03
C ASP A 192 -6.78 -24.60 3.56
N GLY A 193 -6.64 -23.52 2.79
CA GLY A 193 -7.73 -22.73 2.26
C GLY A 193 -8.26 -21.68 3.24
N LEU A 194 -7.58 -21.46 4.37
CA LEU A 194 -7.91 -20.40 5.31
C LEU A 194 -7.61 -19.05 4.65
N CYS A 195 -8.61 -18.16 4.69
CA CYS A 195 -8.52 -16.83 4.10
C CYS A 195 -8.38 -15.78 5.20
N GLU A 196 -7.33 -14.98 5.11
CA GLU A 196 -7.08 -13.85 6.00
C GLU A 196 -7.09 -12.54 5.20
N ALA A 197 -7.37 -11.43 5.88
CA ALA A 197 -7.34 -10.11 5.30
C ALA A 197 -6.89 -9.08 6.32
N ASP A 198 -6.24 -8.03 5.82
CA ASP A 198 -5.87 -6.84 6.57
C ASP A 198 -6.24 -5.62 5.70
N CYS A 199 -6.84 -4.63 6.33
CA CYS A 199 -7.24 -3.40 5.65
C CYS A 199 -7.00 -2.22 6.59
N ARG A 200 -6.35 -1.18 6.07
CA ARG A 200 -6.09 0.03 6.84
C ARG A 200 -6.41 1.28 6.03
N VAL A 201 -6.97 2.27 6.70
CA VAL A 201 -7.23 3.60 6.15
C VAL A 201 -6.40 4.61 6.93
N ASN A 202 -5.49 5.30 6.25
CA ASN A 202 -4.51 6.22 6.83
C ASN A 202 -3.72 5.59 8.00
N GLY A 203 -3.44 4.29 7.91
CA GLY A 203 -2.72 3.52 8.95
C GLY A 203 -3.59 2.92 10.06
N HIS A 204 -4.89 3.25 10.11
CA HIS A 204 -5.82 2.71 11.10
C HIS A 204 -6.55 1.47 10.59
N ASP A 205 -6.70 0.46 11.45
CA ASP A 205 -7.44 -0.76 11.12
C ASP A 205 -8.87 -0.47 10.67
N PHE A 206 -9.27 -1.05 9.54
CA PHE A 206 -10.58 -0.85 8.94
C PHE A 206 -11.28 -2.19 8.73
N ALA A 207 -12.03 -2.60 9.77
CA ALA A 207 -12.65 -3.92 9.83
C ALA A 207 -13.74 -4.16 8.74
N ALA A 208 -14.37 -3.09 8.24
CA ALA A 208 -15.51 -3.20 7.33
C ALA A 208 -15.16 -3.86 5.98
N ALA A 209 -13.92 -3.70 5.49
CA ALA A 209 -13.48 -4.31 4.23
C ALA A 209 -13.07 -5.79 4.37
N LEU A 210 -12.80 -6.27 5.59
CA LEU A 210 -12.21 -7.60 5.80
C LEU A 210 -13.08 -8.78 5.31
N PRO A 211 -14.42 -8.77 5.48
CA PRO A 211 -15.26 -9.85 4.95
C PRO A 211 -15.20 -9.94 3.42
N LEU A 212 -15.17 -8.79 2.73
CA LEU A 212 -15.13 -8.72 1.27
C LEU A 212 -13.80 -9.19 0.71
N LEU A 213 -12.71 -8.77 1.35
CA LEU A 213 -11.35 -9.20 1.00
C LEU A 213 -11.18 -10.71 1.22
N ARG A 214 -11.73 -11.27 2.31
CA ARG A 214 -11.72 -12.72 2.56
C ARG A 214 -12.57 -13.49 1.55
N ALA A 215 -13.76 -12.97 1.22
CA ALA A 215 -14.60 -13.57 0.19
C ALA A 215 -13.92 -13.59 -1.18
N TYR A 216 -13.19 -12.52 -1.51
CA TYR A 216 -12.38 -12.48 -2.71
C TYR A 216 -11.20 -13.46 -2.67
N ALA A 217 -10.49 -13.57 -1.55
CA ALA A 217 -9.43 -14.57 -1.39
C ALA A 217 -9.95 -16.01 -1.55
N ALA A 218 -11.15 -16.29 -1.04
CA ALA A 218 -11.78 -17.59 -1.16
C ALA A 218 -12.13 -17.98 -2.60
N SER A 219 -12.24 -17.01 -3.52
CA SER A 219 -12.49 -17.28 -4.94
C SER A 219 -11.22 -17.63 -5.72
N TRP A 220 -10.03 -17.49 -5.12
CA TRP A 220 -8.78 -17.81 -5.81
C TRP A 220 -8.63 -19.33 -5.98
N PRO A 221 -7.98 -19.80 -7.06
CA PRO A 221 -7.63 -21.21 -7.18
C PRO A 221 -6.70 -21.63 -6.04
N GLN A 222 -6.71 -22.93 -5.70
CA GLN A 222 -5.80 -23.40 -4.64
C GLN A 222 -4.38 -23.51 -5.19
N ALA A 223 -3.47 -22.75 -4.61
CA ALA A 223 -2.12 -22.57 -5.14
C ALA A 223 -1.03 -22.57 -4.05
N GLY A 224 -1.31 -23.28 -2.94
CA GLY A 224 -0.52 -23.18 -1.71
C GLY A 224 -0.77 -21.84 -1.02
N LEU A 225 0.29 -21.20 -0.53
CA LEU A 225 0.18 -19.82 -0.03
C LEU A 225 0.06 -18.84 -1.21
N GLU A 226 -1.04 -18.09 -1.24
CA GLU A 226 -1.22 -16.95 -2.12
C GLU A 226 -1.52 -15.70 -1.29
N PHE A 227 -0.91 -14.57 -1.62
CA PHE A 227 -1.31 -13.27 -1.07
C PHE A 227 -1.27 -12.19 -2.12
N ARG A 228 -2.14 -11.20 -1.93
CA ARG A 228 -2.21 -9.99 -2.74
C ARG A 228 -2.25 -8.77 -1.82
N LYS A 229 -1.35 -7.81 -2.03
CA LYS A 229 -1.34 -6.50 -1.38
C LYS A 229 -1.49 -5.42 -2.44
N GLN A 230 -2.32 -4.43 -2.18
CA GLN A 230 -2.40 -3.21 -2.96
C GLN A 230 -2.46 -1.98 -2.06
N TYR A 231 -1.83 -0.90 -2.49
CA TYR A 231 -2.00 0.42 -1.92
C TYR A 231 -2.86 1.27 -2.84
N VAL A 232 -3.86 1.94 -2.28
CA VAL A 232 -4.81 2.77 -3.03
C VAL A 232 -4.85 4.13 -2.39
N VAL A 233 -4.88 5.18 -3.21
CA VAL A 233 -5.05 6.53 -2.71
C VAL A 233 -6.29 7.16 -3.32
N ILE A 234 -7.10 7.81 -2.48
CA ILE A 234 -8.28 8.54 -2.91
C ILE A 234 -8.08 10.03 -2.62
N ARG A 235 -8.19 10.84 -3.67
CA ARG A 235 -8.07 12.30 -3.60
C ARG A 235 -9.29 12.98 -4.20
N THR A 236 -9.47 14.25 -3.88
CA THR A 236 -10.51 15.11 -4.50
C THR A 236 -10.04 15.57 -5.88
N GLY A 237 -11.00 15.73 -6.81
CA GLY A 237 -10.76 16.16 -8.18
C GLY A 237 -10.88 15.02 -9.21
N SER A 238 -10.96 15.39 -10.48
CA SER A 238 -10.98 14.44 -11.61
C SER A 238 -9.61 13.79 -11.83
N PRO A 239 -9.57 12.58 -12.43
CA PRO A 239 -8.34 12.07 -13.02
C PRO A 239 -7.91 13.10 -14.08
N GLY A 240 -6.73 13.68 -13.90
CA GLY A 240 -6.16 14.65 -14.84
C GLY A 240 -5.82 14.00 -16.18
#